data_AF-A0A846M6M0-F1
#
_entry.id   AF-A0A846M6M0-F1
#
_cell.length_a   1.000
_cell.length_b   1.000
_cell.length_c   1.000
_cell.angle_alpha   90.00
_cell.angle_beta   90.00
_cell.angle_gamma   90.00
#
_symmetry.space_group_name_H-M   'P 1'
#
loop_
_entity.id
_entity.type
_entity.pdbx_description
1 polymer ?
#
loop_
_entity_poly.entity_id
_entity_poly.type
_entity_poly.pdbx_seq_one_letter_code
_entity_poly.pdbx_strand_id
1 'polypeptide(L)'
;MPEFVFNSFVKEHRPLSAELWRRAGSLWSRVAAATTLEDLDAFDDDVLRGPGMSLGIKVPQLGRTRQAAERAGETRWNADRTVGSPTRRFYVSVEVLGDITLLNCWPDLAGADLDPVDAEVVADIGGLGTTTRASDEDVRRYLRAEQEWEIGADDDPRDGRPARFSLYTHFDLTLEDEDAVARRDLDLAAIARERRGRIAPIVAAVSKQVHEFLATDLPARLLAVTEAKRRELTNRQAVRDNLSFPDEWQGSEPELEDLSQVDASPTKEPDPEAPSLMEEVHLNPRSRLSAATFEDVMFSLRHWANAVERYPAAFGVLVEERISDLLAATWNATLPGAGREVYSRGGKSDIFIQADVLDPGRGPAKVFICEAK
;
A
#
# COMPACT_ATOMS: atom_id res chain seq x y z
N MET A 1 11.01 -12.81 -5.15
CA MET A 1 10.39 -14.14 -5.03
C MET A 1 9.39 -14.26 -6.17
N PRO A 2 9.22 -15.45 -6.79
CA PRO A 2 8.19 -15.64 -7.81
C PRO A 2 6.81 -15.35 -7.21
N GLU A 3 5.95 -14.70 -7.98
CA GLU A 3 4.56 -14.43 -7.60
C GLU A 3 3.65 -15.41 -8.34
N PHE A 4 3.08 -16.37 -7.61
CA PHE A 4 2.16 -17.36 -8.16
C PHE A 4 0.76 -16.77 -8.31
N VAL A 5 0.10 -17.08 -9.43
CA VAL A 5 -1.16 -16.45 -9.83
C VAL A 5 -2.21 -17.45 -10.28
N PHE A 6 -3.47 -16.99 -10.36
CA PHE A 6 -4.64 -17.76 -10.82
C PHE A 6 -4.99 -19.00 -10.00
N ASN A 7 -4.48 -19.10 -8.77
CA ASN A 7 -4.79 -20.17 -7.83
C ASN A 7 -5.93 -19.76 -6.87
N SER A 8 -6.42 -20.73 -6.10
CA SER A 8 -7.56 -20.56 -5.18
C SER A 8 -7.25 -19.55 -4.09
N PHE A 9 -6.00 -19.48 -3.62
CA PHE A 9 -5.57 -18.47 -2.64
C PHE A 9 -5.74 -17.04 -3.17
N VAL A 10 -5.30 -16.76 -4.40
CA VAL A 10 -5.49 -15.45 -5.04
C VAL A 10 -6.98 -15.14 -5.20
N LYS A 11 -7.79 -16.14 -5.57
CA LYS A 11 -9.26 -16.02 -5.66
C LYS A 11 -9.91 -15.59 -4.35
N GLU A 12 -9.53 -16.19 -3.23
CA GLU A 12 -10.13 -15.90 -1.93
C GLU A 12 -9.61 -14.60 -1.28
N HIS A 13 -8.35 -14.23 -1.52
CA HIS A 13 -7.68 -13.19 -0.72
C HIS A 13 -7.29 -11.93 -1.47
N ARG A 14 -7.36 -11.90 -2.81
CA ARG A 14 -6.88 -10.77 -3.61
C ARG A 14 -7.92 -10.30 -4.63
N PRO A 15 -9.09 -9.81 -4.20
CA PRO A 15 -10.09 -9.29 -5.12
C PRO A 15 -9.55 -8.10 -5.91
N LEU A 16 -9.79 -8.11 -7.21
CA LEU A 16 -9.33 -7.07 -8.14
C LEU A 16 -9.97 -5.71 -7.84
N SER A 17 -11.23 -5.68 -7.42
CA SER A 17 -11.91 -4.44 -7.04
C SER A 17 -11.15 -3.66 -5.95
N ALA A 18 -10.66 -4.34 -4.91
CA ALA A 18 -9.93 -3.71 -3.81
C ALA A 18 -8.62 -3.06 -4.29
N GLU A 19 -7.88 -3.73 -5.17
CA GLU A 19 -6.64 -3.20 -5.76
C GLU A 19 -6.92 -1.99 -6.66
N LEU A 20 -7.98 -2.03 -7.48
CA LEU A 20 -8.37 -0.91 -8.33
C LEU A 20 -8.77 0.33 -7.52
N TRP A 21 -9.57 0.15 -6.46
CA TRP A 21 -9.91 1.26 -5.55
C TRP A 21 -8.70 1.78 -4.78
N ARG A 22 -7.77 0.91 -4.37
CA ARG A 22 -6.51 1.31 -3.72
C ARG A 22 -5.69 2.23 -4.63
N ARG A 23 -5.59 1.92 -5.93
CA ARG A 23 -4.89 2.77 -6.91
C ARG A 23 -5.61 4.09 -7.16
N ALA A 24 -6.94 4.07 -7.18
CA ALA A 24 -7.75 5.28 -7.24
C ALA A 24 -7.63 6.15 -5.97
N GLY A 25 -7.06 5.62 -4.87
CA GLY A 25 -6.77 6.31 -3.61
C GLY A 25 -6.27 7.74 -3.77
N SER A 26 -5.28 7.95 -4.63
CA SER A 26 -4.67 9.27 -4.87
C SER A 26 -5.65 10.30 -5.41
N LEU A 27 -6.64 9.89 -6.21
CA LEU A 27 -7.68 10.79 -6.73
C LEU A 27 -8.62 11.24 -5.61
N TRP A 28 -8.98 10.35 -4.69
CA TRP A 28 -9.79 10.71 -3.51
C TRP A 28 -9.05 11.71 -2.62
N SER A 29 -7.75 11.49 -2.40
CA SER A 29 -6.92 12.41 -1.62
C SER A 29 -6.88 13.80 -2.26
N ARG A 30 -6.81 13.89 -3.60
CA ARG A 30 -6.87 15.18 -4.32
C ARG A 30 -8.20 15.90 -4.08
N VAL A 31 -9.34 15.21 -4.22
CA VAL A 31 -10.67 15.81 -3.97
C VAL A 31 -10.82 16.22 -2.50
N ALA A 32 -10.36 15.37 -1.57
CA ALA A 32 -10.43 15.66 -0.14
C ALA A 32 -9.57 16.88 0.26
N ALA A 33 -8.41 17.04 -0.38
CA ALA A 33 -7.48 18.15 -0.17
C ALA A 33 -7.95 19.48 -0.78
N ALA A 34 -8.97 19.48 -1.63
CA ALA A 34 -9.53 20.72 -2.18
C ALA A 34 -10.08 21.60 -1.05
N THR A 35 -9.60 22.84 -1.01
CA THR A 35 -9.95 23.83 0.01
C THR A 35 -10.88 24.91 -0.50
N THR A 36 -10.92 25.10 -1.82
CA THR A 36 -11.74 26.09 -2.51
C THR A 36 -12.61 25.45 -3.60
N LEU A 37 -13.64 26.17 -4.06
CA LEU A 37 -14.45 25.73 -5.20
C LEU A 37 -13.63 25.72 -6.51
N GLU A 38 -12.68 26.63 -6.65
CA GLU A 38 -11.76 26.70 -7.79
C GLU A 38 -10.85 25.46 -7.85
N ASP A 39 -10.36 24.96 -6.70
CA ASP A 39 -9.60 23.70 -6.62
C ASP A 39 -10.41 22.52 -7.19
N LEU A 40 -11.71 22.47 -6.90
CA LEU A 40 -12.61 21.42 -7.40
C LEU A 40 -12.92 21.58 -8.88
N ASP A 41 -13.13 22.81 -9.36
CA ASP A 41 -13.35 23.08 -10.78
C ASP A 41 -12.12 22.70 -11.61
N ALA A 42 -10.92 23.03 -11.12
CA ALA A 42 -9.66 22.60 -11.74
C ALA A 42 -9.52 21.07 -11.74
N PHE A 43 -9.93 20.39 -10.66
CA PHE A 43 -9.95 18.92 -10.62
C PHE A 43 -10.95 18.33 -11.63
N ASP A 44 -12.16 18.87 -11.73
CA ASP A 44 -13.18 18.41 -12.67
C ASP A 44 -12.71 18.54 -14.13
N ASP A 45 -12.08 19.67 -14.47
CA ASP A 45 -11.60 19.92 -15.82
C ASP A 45 -10.36 19.08 -16.18
N ASP A 46 -9.42 18.88 -15.24
CA ASP A 46 -8.21 18.07 -15.45
C ASP A 46 -8.52 16.56 -15.48
N VAL A 47 -9.27 16.08 -14.49
CA VAL A 47 -9.43 14.65 -14.21
C VAL A 47 -10.75 14.09 -14.74
N LEU A 48 -11.89 14.74 -14.52
CA LEU A 48 -13.19 14.16 -14.90
C LEU A 48 -13.51 14.36 -16.38
N ARG A 49 -13.26 15.56 -16.91
CA ARG A 49 -13.57 15.94 -18.29
C ARG A 49 -12.35 15.88 -19.20
N GLY A 50 -11.17 16.02 -18.62
CA GLY A 50 -9.89 16.03 -19.32
C GLY A 50 -9.29 14.64 -19.55
N PRO A 51 -8.10 14.57 -20.17
CA PRO A 51 -7.35 13.34 -20.35
C PRO A 51 -6.74 12.80 -19.03
N GLY A 52 -6.87 13.54 -17.92
CA GLY A 52 -6.28 13.22 -16.62
C GLY A 52 -6.90 12.04 -15.88
N MET A 53 -8.01 11.46 -16.37
CA MET A 53 -8.55 10.18 -15.86
C MET A 53 -7.67 8.96 -16.19
N SER A 54 -6.36 9.14 -16.36
CA SER A 54 -5.43 8.03 -16.51
C SER A 54 -4.83 7.69 -15.15
N LEU A 55 -5.27 6.57 -14.58
CA LEU A 55 -4.58 5.95 -13.43
C LEU A 55 -3.22 5.34 -13.83
N GLY A 56 -2.75 5.54 -15.07
CA GLY A 56 -1.61 4.83 -15.63
C GLY A 56 -1.84 3.33 -15.82
N ILE A 57 -3.06 2.84 -15.56
CA ILE A 57 -3.44 1.44 -15.66
C ILE A 57 -3.54 1.07 -17.13
N LYS A 58 -2.74 0.08 -17.55
CA LYS A 58 -2.82 -0.52 -18.88
C LYS A 58 -3.52 -1.87 -18.74
N VAL A 59 -4.60 -2.08 -19.49
CA VAL A 59 -5.38 -3.32 -19.38
C VAL A 59 -4.52 -4.52 -19.80
N PRO A 60 -4.38 -5.56 -18.95
CA PRO A 60 -3.54 -6.71 -19.26
C PRO A 60 -4.15 -7.53 -20.40
N GLN A 61 -3.34 -8.05 -21.31
CA GLN A 61 -3.77 -8.95 -22.40
C GLN A 61 -2.71 -10.02 -22.64
N LEU A 62 -3.15 -11.23 -22.98
CA LEU A 62 -2.22 -12.32 -23.35
C LEU A 62 -1.67 -12.12 -24.76
N GLY A 63 -0.35 -12.02 -24.85
CA GLY A 63 0.42 -11.92 -26.09
C GLY A 63 0.88 -13.28 -26.63
N ARG A 64 2.09 -13.31 -27.19
CA ARG A 64 2.66 -14.50 -27.82
C ARG A 64 3.17 -15.51 -26.79
N THR A 65 3.08 -16.79 -27.12
CA THR A 65 3.72 -17.87 -26.35
C THR A 65 5.08 -18.20 -26.98
N ARG A 66 6.10 -18.41 -26.14
CA ARG A 66 7.41 -18.88 -26.58
C ARG A 66 8.04 -19.82 -25.55
N GLN A 67 9.03 -20.58 -25.99
CA GLN A 67 9.97 -21.21 -25.07
C GLN A 67 10.80 -20.12 -24.37
N ALA A 68 11.06 -20.33 -23.08
CA ALA A 68 11.86 -19.42 -22.27
C ALA A 68 13.14 -20.12 -21.77
N ALA A 69 13.36 -20.12 -20.47
CA ALA A 69 14.54 -20.71 -19.86
C ALA A 69 14.43 -22.23 -19.68
N GLU A 70 15.59 -22.85 -19.54
CA GLU A 70 15.75 -24.21 -19.07
C GLU A 70 16.61 -24.17 -17.82
N ARG A 71 16.20 -24.89 -16.76
CA ARG A 71 16.91 -24.92 -15.47
C ARG A 71 16.97 -26.35 -14.95
N ALA A 72 17.88 -26.60 -14.00
CA ALA A 72 17.80 -27.82 -13.21
C ALA A 72 16.46 -27.84 -12.46
N GLY A 73 15.73 -28.95 -12.57
CA GLY A 73 14.46 -29.14 -11.88
C GLY A 73 14.65 -29.79 -10.51
N GLU A 74 13.55 -30.24 -9.93
CA GLU A 74 13.54 -30.95 -8.65
C GLU A 74 13.77 -32.46 -8.85
N THR A 75 14.15 -33.18 -7.80
CA THR A 75 14.19 -34.65 -7.85
C THR A 75 12.78 -35.21 -7.80
N ARG A 76 12.34 -35.91 -8.85
CA ARG A 76 11.08 -36.67 -8.84
C ARG A 76 11.33 -38.04 -8.23
N TRP A 77 10.74 -38.27 -7.06
CA TRP A 77 10.79 -39.57 -6.38
C TRP A 77 9.76 -40.52 -6.99
N ASN A 78 10.13 -41.80 -7.08
CA ASN A 78 9.20 -42.89 -7.36
C ASN A 78 8.15 -43.05 -6.23
N ALA A 79 7.12 -43.86 -6.47
CA ALA A 79 5.96 -43.99 -5.57
C ALA A 79 6.34 -44.44 -4.14
N ASP A 80 7.35 -45.30 -4.00
CA ASP A 80 7.88 -45.79 -2.73
C ASP A 80 8.98 -44.90 -2.12
N ARG A 81 9.35 -43.79 -2.79
CA ARG A 81 10.37 -42.81 -2.37
C ARG A 81 11.77 -43.38 -2.16
N THR A 82 12.10 -44.50 -2.79
CA THR A 82 13.41 -45.15 -2.66
C THR A 82 14.42 -44.65 -3.68
N VAL A 83 13.95 -44.22 -4.85
CA VAL A 83 14.80 -43.78 -5.97
C VAL A 83 14.29 -42.44 -6.50
N GLY A 84 15.16 -41.43 -6.44
CA GLY A 84 14.92 -40.12 -7.01
C GLY A 84 15.50 -40.03 -8.43
N SER A 85 14.68 -39.60 -9.39
CA SER A 85 15.14 -39.25 -10.72
C SER A 85 15.32 -37.72 -10.80
N PRO A 86 16.50 -37.21 -11.18
CA PRO A 86 16.66 -35.78 -11.41
C PRO A 86 15.72 -35.35 -12.55
N THR A 87 15.13 -34.16 -12.42
CA THR A 87 14.34 -33.56 -13.51
C THR A 87 15.02 -32.33 -14.08
N ARG A 88 14.61 -31.97 -15.29
CA ARG A 88 14.96 -30.72 -15.95
C ARG A 88 13.70 -29.89 -16.13
N ARG A 89 13.77 -28.61 -15.75
CA ARG A 89 12.64 -27.68 -15.81
C ARG A 89 12.70 -26.89 -17.12
N PHE A 90 11.70 -27.09 -17.96
CA PHE A 90 11.50 -26.35 -19.21
C PHE A 90 10.41 -25.31 -19.02
N TYR A 91 10.74 -24.03 -19.20
CA TYR A 91 9.78 -22.94 -19.07
C TYR A 91 9.15 -22.56 -20.41
N VAL A 92 7.85 -22.29 -20.36
CA VAL A 92 7.08 -21.65 -21.42
C VAL A 92 6.59 -20.31 -20.90
N SER A 93 6.87 -19.24 -21.64
CA SER A 93 6.41 -17.90 -21.31
C SER A 93 5.27 -17.47 -22.22
N VAL A 94 4.27 -16.82 -21.63
CA VAL A 94 3.20 -16.10 -22.34
C VAL A 94 3.40 -14.62 -22.07
N GLU A 95 3.73 -13.86 -23.10
CA GLU A 95 3.89 -12.41 -23.00
C GLU A 95 2.61 -11.77 -22.46
N VAL A 96 2.73 -10.81 -21.55
CA VAL A 96 1.59 -10.00 -21.09
C VAL A 96 1.78 -8.57 -21.60
N LEU A 97 0.81 -8.10 -22.37
CA LEU A 97 0.73 -6.71 -22.78
C LEU A 97 -0.06 -5.94 -21.73
N GLY A 98 0.41 -4.76 -21.31
CA GLY A 98 -0.27 -3.95 -20.30
C GLY A 98 0.32 -4.11 -18.90
N ASP A 99 -0.51 -3.93 -17.87
CA ASP A 99 -0.10 -3.97 -16.48
C ASP A 99 -0.23 -5.38 -15.90
N ILE A 100 0.90 -6.08 -15.80
CA ILE A 100 0.94 -7.46 -15.29
C ILE A 100 0.54 -7.56 -13.81
N THR A 101 0.72 -6.50 -13.03
CA THR A 101 0.49 -6.54 -11.59
C THR A 101 -0.98 -6.75 -11.24
N LEU A 102 -1.90 -6.45 -12.17
CA LEU A 102 -3.33 -6.74 -12.03
C LEU A 102 -3.65 -8.24 -12.12
N LEU A 103 -2.75 -9.05 -12.67
CA LEU A 103 -2.90 -10.51 -12.74
C LEU A 103 -2.54 -11.20 -11.40
N ASN A 104 -2.01 -10.45 -10.42
CA ASN A 104 -1.89 -10.89 -9.03
C ASN A 104 -3.22 -10.85 -8.26
N CYS A 105 -4.28 -10.37 -8.89
CA CYS A 105 -5.61 -10.23 -8.32
C CYS A 105 -6.62 -11.09 -9.08
N TRP A 106 -7.70 -11.45 -8.40
CA TRP A 106 -8.79 -12.23 -8.96
C TRP A 106 -9.97 -11.36 -9.39
N PRO A 107 -10.55 -11.55 -10.59
CA PRO A 107 -11.71 -10.80 -11.03
C PRO A 107 -12.96 -11.19 -10.22
N ASP A 108 -13.45 -10.29 -9.39
CA ASP A 108 -14.55 -10.51 -8.43
C ASP A 108 -15.92 -9.99 -8.91
N LEU A 109 -15.97 -9.22 -10.01
CA LEU A 109 -17.21 -8.72 -10.63
C LEU A 109 -17.60 -9.46 -11.91
N ALA A 110 -16.73 -10.31 -12.43
CA ALA A 110 -17.06 -11.17 -13.55
C ALA A 110 -18.08 -12.23 -13.08
N GLY A 111 -19.38 -11.93 -13.24
CA GLY A 111 -20.43 -12.90 -13.01
C GLY A 111 -20.17 -14.17 -13.82
N ALA A 112 -19.95 -15.28 -13.12
CA ALA A 112 -19.81 -16.69 -13.54
C ALA A 112 -18.41 -17.32 -13.42
N ASP A 113 -18.37 -18.39 -12.62
CA ASP A 113 -17.71 -19.70 -12.84
C ASP A 113 -16.31 -19.69 -13.47
N LEU A 114 -15.43 -18.82 -12.98
CA LEU A 114 -14.00 -18.99 -13.23
C LEU A 114 -13.42 -19.93 -12.17
N ASP A 115 -12.88 -21.04 -12.65
CA ASP A 115 -12.15 -21.98 -11.82
C ASP A 115 -10.68 -21.57 -11.74
N PRO A 116 -10.12 -21.45 -10.52
CA PRO A 116 -8.68 -21.31 -10.37
C PRO A 116 -7.97 -22.56 -10.90
N VAL A 117 -6.70 -22.42 -11.30
CA VAL A 117 -5.95 -23.51 -11.96
C VAL A 117 -5.74 -24.74 -11.06
N ASP A 118 -5.87 -24.55 -9.75
CA ASP A 118 -5.76 -25.57 -8.70
C ASP A 118 -7.12 -26.04 -8.16
N ALA A 119 -8.25 -25.63 -8.75
CA ALA A 119 -9.60 -25.88 -8.22
C ALA A 119 -9.87 -27.35 -7.92
N GLU A 120 -9.53 -28.25 -8.87
CA GLU A 120 -9.72 -29.70 -8.73
C GLU A 120 -8.92 -30.25 -7.55
N VAL A 121 -7.66 -29.83 -7.43
CA VAL A 121 -6.79 -30.29 -6.35
C VAL A 121 -7.26 -29.78 -4.99
N VAL A 122 -7.71 -28.53 -4.94
CA VAL A 122 -8.27 -27.91 -3.72
C VAL A 122 -9.58 -28.60 -3.32
N ALA A 123 -10.43 -28.97 -4.27
CA ALA A 123 -11.66 -29.71 -3.99
C ALA A 123 -11.38 -31.10 -3.39
N ASP A 124 -10.44 -31.84 -3.98
CA ASP A 124 -10.05 -33.18 -3.52
C ASP A 124 -9.46 -33.19 -2.10
N ILE A 125 -8.69 -32.16 -1.72
CA ILE A 125 -8.16 -32.05 -0.34
C ILE A 125 -9.21 -31.56 0.66
N GLY A 126 -10.38 -31.12 0.20
CA GLY A 126 -11.46 -30.58 1.04
C GLY A 126 -11.37 -29.08 1.35
N GLY A 127 -10.63 -28.31 0.55
CA GLY A 127 -10.48 -26.85 0.65
C GLY A 127 -9.09 -26.35 1.06
N LEU A 128 -8.84 -25.04 0.94
CA LEU A 128 -7.53 -24.45 1.26
C LEU A 128 -7.11 -24.64 2.73
N GLY A 129 -8.08 -24.65 3.65
CA GLY A 129 -7.84 -24.79 5.09
C GLY A 129 -7.51 -26.21 5.58
N THR A 130 -7.59 -27.22 4.71
CA THR A 130 -7.41 -28.64 5.09
C THR A 130 -6.04 -29.20 4.71
N THR A 131 -5.15 -28.40 4.12
CA THR A 131 -3.79 -28.80 3.72
C THR A 131 -2.98 -29.44 4.85
N THR A 132 -3.16 -29.01 6.10
CA THR A 132 -2.50 -29.58 7.29
C THR A 132 -2.96 -31.01 7.65
N ARG A 133 -4.10 -31.45 7.11
CA ARG A 133 -4.69 -32.78 7.32
C ARG A 133 -4.64 -33.67 6.08
N ALA A 134 -4.26 -33.10 4.94
CA ALA A 134 -4.15 -33.81 3.68
C ALA A 134 -2.94 -34.77 3.71
N SER A 135 -2.95 -35.78 2.83
CA SER A 135 -1.80 -36.67 2.70
C SER A 135 -0.58 -35.90 2.13
N ASP A 136 0.63 -36.40 2.38
CA ASP A 136 1.84 -35.83 1.76
C ASP A 136 1.74 -35.74 0.22
N GLU A 137 1.07 -36.71 -0.41
CA GLU A 137 0.88 -36.76 -1.86
C GLU A 137 -0.03 -35.64 -2.34
N ASP A 138 -1.16 -35.46 -1.65
CA ASP A 138 -2.11 -34.39 -1.91
C ASP A 138 -1.49 -33.00 -1.73
N VAL A 139 -0.69 -32.81 -0.68
CA VAL A 139 0.03 -31.56 -0.43
C VAL A 139 1.00 -31.27 -1.56
N ARG A 140 1.75 -32.27 -2.06
CA ARG A 140 2.65 -32.08 -3.21
C ARG A 140 1.89 -31.78 -4.49
N ARG A 141 0.73 -32.43 -4.71
CA ARG A 141 -0.13 -32.15 -5.85
C ARG A 141 -0.65 -30.72 -5.79
N TYR A 142 -1.07 -30.26 -4.62
CA TYR A 142 -1.49 -28.88 -4.37
C TYR A 142 -0.34 -27.89 -4.66
N LEU A 143 0.85 -28.10 -4.08
CA LEU A 143 1.99 -27.21 -4.29
C LEU A 143 2.40 -27.11 -5.77
N ARG A 144 2.32 -28.21 -6.53
CA ARG A 144 2.59 -28.18 -7.98
C ARG A 144 1.54 -27.39 -8.75
N ALA A 145 0.26 -27.55 -8.40
CA ALA A 145 -0.83 -26.82 -9.04
C ALA A 145 -0.77 -25.32 -8.71
N GLU A 146 -0.48 -24.98 -7.44
CA GLU A 146 -0.28 -23.60 -6.98
C GLU A 146 0.86 -22.90 -7.75
N GLN A 147 1.92 -23.64 -8.05
CA GLN A 147 3.10 -23.13 -8.77
C GLN A 147 2.99 -23.22 -10.30
N GLU A 148 1.83 -23.62 -10.85
CA GLU A 148 1.68 -23.83 -12.30
C GLU A 148 1.93 -22.54 -13.11
N TRP A 149 1.52 -21.40 -12.57
CA TRP A 149 1.65 -20.09 -13.19
C TRP A 149 2.33 -19.10 -12.26
N GLU A 150 3.41 -18.50 -12.74
CA GLU A 150 4.14 -17.43 -12.03
C GLU A 150 4.31 -16.19 -12.91
N ILE A 151 4.28 -15.01 -12.30
CA ILE A 151 4.69 -13.77 -12.94
C ILE A 151 6.21 -13.63 -12.83
N GLY A 152 6.85 -13.33 -13.97
CA GLY A 152 8.28 -13.07 -14.02
C GLY A 152 8.63 -11.97 -15.02
N ALA A 153 9.78 -11.34 -14.81
CA ALA A 153 10.42 -10.52 -15.83
C ALA A 153 11.18 -11.42 -16.81
N ASP A 154 11.21 -11.05 -18.09
CA ASP A 154 12.08 -11.68 -19.08
C ASP A 154 13.55 -11.45 -18.70
N ASP A 155 14.31 -12.54 -18.55
CA ASP A 155 15.72 -12.57 -18.11
C ASP A 155 16.73 -11.92 -19.08
N ASP A 156 16.29 -11.17 -20.11
CA ASP A 156 17.18 -10.56 -21.10
C ASP A 156 17.26 -9.02 -21.00
N PRO A 157 18.07 -8.50 -20.06
CA PRO A 157 18.34 -7.05 -19.95
C PRO A 157 19.30 -6.54 -21.04
N ARG A 158 19.80 -7.39 -21.96
CA ARG A 158 20.95 -7.05 -22.81
C ARG A 158 20.64 -6.03 -23.91
N ASP A 159 19.36 -5.79 -24.21
CA ASP A 159 18.94 -4.93 -25.31
C ASP A 159 18.55 -3.50 -24.88
N GLY A 160 18.68 -3.13 -23.60
CA GLY A 160 18.23 -1.82 -23.09
C GLY A 160 16.71 -1.59 -23.27
N ARG A 161 15.96 -2.64 -23.61
CA ARG A 161 14.50 -2.60 -23.74
C ARG A 161 13.88 -2.60 -22.34
N PRO A 162 12.72 -1.94 -22.15
CA PRO A 162 11.99 -2.03 -20.90
C PRO A 162 11.72 -3.49 -20.57
N ALA A 163 11.83 -3.84 -19.28
CA ALA A 163 11.57 -5.18 -18.79
C ALA A 163 10.19 -5.62 -19.29
N ARG A 164 10.18 -6.71 -20.06
CA ARG A 164 8.95 -7.36 -20.47
C ARG A 164 8.55 -8.31 -19.37
N PHE A 165 7.27 -8.30 -19.03
CA PHE A 165 6.73 -9.20 -18.06
C PHE A 165 5.92 -10.29 -18.77
N SER A 166 6.09 -11.51 -18.29
CA SER A 166 5.48 -12.70 -18.86
C SER A 166 4.88 -13.56 -17.75
N LEU A 167 3.85 -14.32 -18.11
CA LEU A 167 3.37 -15.44 -17.32
C LEU A 167 4.18 -16.68 -17.70
N TYR A 168 4.75 -17.35 -16.72
CA TYR A 168 5.55 -18.54 -16.91
C TYR A 168 4.78 -19.75 -16.40
N THR A 169 4.78 -20.80 -17.21
CA THR A 169 4.46 -22.17 -16.77
C THR A 169 5.66 -23.06 -17.06
N HIS A 170 5.72 -24.22 -16.41
CA HIS A 170 6.89 -25.08 -16.50
C HIS A 170 6.54 -26.57 -16.60
N PHE A 171 7.48 -27.33 -17.14
CA PHE A 171 7.47 -28.78 -17.18
C PHE A 171 8.73 -29.30 -16.52
N ASP A 172 8.57 -30.06 -15.44
CA ASP A 172 9.67 -30.81 -14.84
C ASP A 172 9.69 -32.20 -15.48
N LEU A 173 10.69 -32.51 -16.28
CA LEU A 173 10.78 -33.77 -17.04
C LEU A 173 11.93 -34.62 -16.51
N THR A 174 11.71 -35.93 -16.34
CA THR A 174 12.80 -36.90 -16.19
C THR A 174 13.44 -37.19 -17.55
N LEU A 175 14.58 -37.88 -17.58
CA LEU A 175 15.18 -38.34 -18.84
C LEU A 175 14.23 -39.24 -19.65
N GLU A 176 13.44 -40.08 -18.99
CA GLU A 176 12.43 -40.91 -19.64
C GLU A 176 11.30 -40.07 -20.27
N ASP A 177 10.86 -39.01 -19.58
CA ASP A 177 9.88 -38.08 -20.14
C ASP A 177 10.46 -37.34 -21.36
N GLU A 178 11.73 -36.93 -21.31
CA GLU A 178 12.43 -36.32 -22.45
C GLU A 178 12.50 -37.27 -23.65
N ASP A 179 12.79 -38.56 -23.42
CA ASP A 179 12.76 -39.60 -24.46
C ASP A 179 11.35 -39.78 -25.04
N ALA A 180 10.30 -39.73 -24.20
CA ALA A 180 8.92 -39.78 -24.65
C ALA A 180 8.54 -38.58 -25.53
N VAL A 181 9.01 -37.37 -25.19
CA VAL A 181 8.83 -36.18 -26.04
C VAL A 181 9.57 -36.37 -27.37
N ALA A 182 10.80 -36.87 -27.35
CA ALA A 182 11.60 -37.12 -28.55
C ALA A 182 10.93 -38.13 -29.51
N ARG A 183 10.28 -39.16 -28.96
CA ARG A 183 9.48 -40.14 -29.72
C ARG A 183 8.09 -39.65 -30.12
N ARG A 184 7.67 -38.47 -29.65
CA ARG A 184 6.32 -37.89 -29.80
C ARG A 184 5.22 -38.65 -29.06
N ASP A 185 5.59 -39.39 -28.01
CA ASP A 185 4.64 -40.01 -27.08
C ASP A 185 4.05 -38.98 -26.10
N LEU A 186 4.76 -37.87 -25.86
CA LEU A 186 4.34 -36.76 -25.00
C LEU A 186 4.36 -35.42 -25.77
N ASP A 187 3.19 -34.79 -25.95
CA ASP A 187 3.06 -33.49 -26.64
C ASP A 187 2.98 -32.32 -25.63
N LEU A 188 4.15 -31.80 -25.24
CA LEU A 188 4.23 -30.63 -24.36
C LEU A 188 3.57 -29.38 -24.95
N ALA A 189 3.50 -29.26 -26.28
CA ALA A 189 2.85 -28.12 -26.91
C ALA A 189 1.32 -28.20 -26.77
N ALA A 190 0.74 -29.41 -26.81
CA ALA A 190 -0.67 -29.61 -26.48
C ALA A 190 -0.96 -29.23 -25.03
N ILE A 191 -0.14 -29.69 -24.07
CA ILE A 191 -0.31 -29.35 -22.65
C ILE A 191 -0.17 -27.83 -22.43
N ALA A 192 0.82 -27.19 -23.04
CA ALA A 192 0.99 -25.74 -22.94
C ALA A 192 -0.21 -24.96 -23.51
N ARG A 193 -0.80 -25.43 -24.63
CA ARG A 193 -2.02 -24.83 -25.20
C ARG A 193 -3.22 -24.99 -24.28
N GLU A 194 -3.38 -26.16 -23.68
CA GLU A 194 -4.44 -26.43 -22.69
C GLU A 194 -4.31 -25.50 -21.48
N ARG A 195 -3.11 -25.44 -20.88
CA ARG A 195 -2.84 -24.53 -19.75
C ARG A 195 -3.14 -23.07 -20.11
N ARG A 196 -2.68 -22.61 -21.28
CA ARG A 196 -3.01 -21.26 -21.78
C ARG A 196 -4.52 -21.07 -21.95
N GLY A 197 -5.22 -22.09 -22.43
CA GLY A 197 -6.68 -22.09 -22.57
C GLY A 197 -7.41 -21.90 -21.25
N ARG A 198 -6.89 -22.45 -20.15
CA ARG A 198 -7.46 -22.28 -18.79
C ARG A 198 -7.28 -20.86 -18.24
N ILE A 199 -6.12 -20.23 -18.44
CA ILE A 199 -5.87 -18.87 -17.93
C ILE A 199 -6.46 -17.76 -18.81
N ALA A 200 -6.64 -18.00 -20.11
CA ALA A 200 -7.20 -17.02 -21.04
C ALA A 200 -8.54 -16.40 -20.60
N PRO A 201 -9.57 -17.17 -20.16
CA PRO A 201 -10.81 -16.59 -19.67
C PRO A 201 -10.62 -15.77 -18.39
N ILE A 202 -9.71 -16.16 -17.50
CA ILE A 202 -9.40 -15.39 -16.27
C ILE A 202 -8.80 -14.03 -16.63
N VAL A 203 -7.81 -13.99 -17.52
CA VAL A 203 -7.21 -12.73 -17.98
C VAL A 203 -8.22 -11.85 -18.72
N ALA A 204 -9.10 -12.44 -19.55
CA ALA A 204 -10.18 -11.71 -20.20
C ALA A 204 -11.16 -11.10 -19.20
N ALA A 205 -11.48 -11.81 -18.11
CA ALA A 205 -12.34 -11.30 -17.05
C ALA A 205 -11.68 -10.17 -16.25
N VAL A 206 -10.38 -10.29 -15.90
CA VAL A 206 -9.61 -9.18 -15.33
C VAL A 206 -9.66 -7.97 -16.26
N SER A 207 -9.42 -8.18 -17.56
CA SER A 207 -9.43 -7.12 -18.56
C SER A 207 -10.78 -6.41 -18.63
N LYS A 208 -11.87 -7.18 -18.62
CA LYS A 208 -13.24 -6.66 -18.66
C LYS A 208 -13.55 -5.83 -17.43
N GLN A 209 -13.25 -6.34 -16.24
CA GLN A 209 -13.48 -5.63 -14.98
C GLN A 209 -12.67 -4.34 -14.89
N VAL A 210 -11.41 -4.32 -15.35
CA VAL A 210 -10.60 -3.09 -15.40
C VAL A 210 -11.22 -2.07 -16.34
N HIS A 211 -11.69 -2.48 -17.52
CA HIS A 211 -12.38 -1.56 -18.45
C HIS A 211 -13.66 -1.00 -17.82
N GLU A 212 -14.49 -1.85 -17.23
CA GLU A 212 -15.76 -1.45 -16.60
C GLU A 212 -15.52 -0.49 -15.42
N PHE A 213 -14.52 -0.77 -14.59
CA PHE A 213 -14.11 0.10 -13.51
C PHE A 213 -13.68 1.49 -14.01
N LEU A 214 -12.80 1.54 -15.02
CA LEU A 214 -12.29 2.81 -15.56
C LEU A 214 -13.37 3.59 -16.32
N ALA A 215 -14.26 2.91 -17.03
CA ALA A 215 -15.27 3.55 -17.87
C ALA A 215 -16.54 3.96 -17.10
N THR A 216 -16.88 3.25 -16.02
CA THR A 216 -18.17 3.39 -15.34
C THR A 216 -18.00 3.70 -13.86
N ASP A 217 -17.39 2.78 -13.09
CA ASP A 217 -17.43 2.84 -11.63
C ASP A 217 -16.61 4.00 -11.05
N LEU A 218 -15.38 4.16 -11.55
CA LEU A 218 -14.46 5.20 -11.10
C LEU A 218 -15.02 6.62 -11.40
N PRO A 219 -15.43 6.96 -12.64
CA PRO A 219 -16.05 8.26 -12.93
C PRO A 219 -17.28 8.52 -12.06
N ALA A 220 -18.19 7.55 -11.93
CA ALA A 220 -19.41 7.71 -11.15
C ALA A 220 -19.12 8.01 -9.68
N ARG A 221 -18.13 7.31 -9.10
CA ARG A 221 -17.72 7.54 -7.72
C ARG A 221 -16.99 8.87 -7.54
N LEU A 222 -16.11 9.25 -8.48
CA LEU A 222 -15.41 10.53 -8.44
C LEU A 222 -16.38 11.70 -8.52
N LEU A 223 -17.38 11.62 -9.40
CA LEU A 223 -18.44 12.62 -9.49
C LEU A 223 -19.20 12.73 -8.16
N ALA A 224 -19.59 11.60 -7.55
CA ALA A 224 -20.33 11.61 -6.29
C ALA A 224 -19.53 12.23 -5.13
N VAL A 225 -18.23 11.91 -5.01
CA VAL A 225 -17.36 12.48 -3.96
C VAL A 225 -17.09 13.96 -4.21
N THR A 226 -16.87 14.34 -5.47
CA THR A 226 -16.63 15.75 -5.84
C THR A 226 -17.87 16.60 -5.58
N GLU A 227 -19.06 16.11 -5.90
CA GLU A 227 -20.32 16.82 -5.62
C GLU A 227 -20.58 16.94 -4.11
N ALA A 228 -20.26 15.90 -3.33
CA ALA A 228 -20.34 15.98 -1.87
C ALA A 228 -19.38 17.04 -1.31
N LYS A 229 -18.13 17.08 -1.81
CA LYS A 229 -17.14 18.08 -1.41
C LYS A 229 -17.52 19.50 -1.84
N ARG A 230 -18.07 19.65 -3.04
CA ARG A 230 -18.59 20.94 -3.55
C ARG A 230 -19.67 21.48 -2.63
N ARG A 231 -20.63 20.64 -2.23
CA ARG A 231 -21.67 21.00 -1.27
C ARG A 231 -21.10 21.43 0.09
N GLU A 232 -20.12 20.70 0.60
CA GLU A 232 -19.40 21.06 1.83
C GLU A 232 -18.77 22.46 1.74
N LEU A 233 -18.02 22.73 0.66
CA LEU A 233 -17.33 24.01 0.46
C LEU A 233 -18.31 25.16 0.24
N THR A 234 -19.36 24.97 -0.55
CA THR A 234 -20.43 25.97 -0.74
C THR A 234 -21.10 26.33 0.59
N ASN A 235 -21.44 25.34 1.42
CA ASN A 235 -22.04 25.59 2.72
C ASN A 235 -21.08 26.35 3.65
N ARG A 236 -19.78 26.01 3.64
CA ARG A 236 -18.76 26.74 4.41
C ARG A 236 -18.61 28.17 3.92
N GLN A 237 -18.65 28.41 2.61
CA GLN A 237 -18.59 29.75 2.05
C GLN A 237 -19.82 30.57 2.48
N ALA A 238 -21.02 30.02 2.38
CA ALA A 238 -22.25 30.68 2.84
C ALA A 238 -22.21 31.02 4.34
N VAL A 239 -21.61 30.16 5.17
CA VAL A 239 -21.39 30.47 6.60
C VAL A 239 -20.41 31.62 6.76
N ARG A 240 -19.28 31.64 6.02
CA ARG A 240 -18.32 32.75 6.06
C ARG A 240 -18.95 34.07 5.61
N ASP A 241 -19.74 34.04 4.53
CA ASP A 241 -20.41 35.23 4.00
C ASP A 241 -21.48 35.77 4.97
N ASN A 242 -22.09 34.91 5.79
CA ASN A 242 -23.06 35.29 6.81
C ASN A 242 -22.41 35.68 8.16
N LEU A 243 -21.14 35.32 8.38
CA LEU A 243 -20.37 35.78 9.53
C LEU A 243 -19.87 37.21 9.28
N SER A 244 -20.80 38.17 9.24
CA SER A 244 -20.46 39.59 9.31
C SER A 244 -20.18 39.98 10.76
N PHE A 245 -18.97 40.46 11.03
CA PHE A 245 -18.63 41.05 12.32
C PHE A 245 -18.79 42.58 12.25
N PRO A 246 -19.28 43.23 13.32
CA PRO A 246 -19.25 44.68 13.42
C PRO A 246 -17.85 45.22 13.13
N ASP A 247 -17.74 46.37 12.46
CA ASP A 247 -16.44 46.97 12.10
C ASP A 247 -15.54 47.19 13.32
N GLU A 248 -16.13 47.46 14.48
CA GLU A 248 -15.43 47.62 15.76
C GLU A 248 -14.75 46.34 16.29
N TRP A 249 -15.08 45.16 15.74
CA TRP A 249 -14.43 43.88 16.06
C TRP A 249 -13.36 43.50 15.04
N GLN A 250 -13.30 44.18 13.90
CA GLN A 250 -12.24 43.98 12.92
C GLN A 250 -10.97 44.61 13.49
N GLY A 251 -10.08 43.78 14.02
CA GLY A 251 -8.75 44.24 14.41
C GLY A 251 -8.05 44.87 13.21
N SER A 252 -7.28 45.92 13.44
CA SER A 252 -6.40 46.49 12.42
C SER A 252 -5.58 45.36 11.80
N GLU A 253 -5.45 45.36 10.46
CA GLU A 253 -4.58 44.41 9.78
C GLU A 253 -3.20 44.47 10.45
N PRO A 254 -2.63 43.33 10.90
CA PRO A 254 -1.36 43.35 11.60
C PRO A 254 -0.32 43.95 10.67
N GLU A 255 0.11 45.17 10.99
CA GLU A 255 1.21 45.81 10.30
C GLU A 255 2.44 44.95 10.54
N LEU A 256 2.96 44.35 9.47
CA LEU A 256 4.29 43.77 9.50
C LEU A 256 5.23 44.93 9.78
N GLU A 257 5.79 44.98 11.00
CA GLU A 257 6.88 45.89 11.32
C GLU A 257 7.92 45.77 10.21
N ASP A 258 8.13 46.87 9.50
CA ASP A 258 9.07 46.92 8.40
C ASP A 258 10.49 46.81 9.00
N LEU A 259 10.95 45.57 9.16
CA LEU A 259 12.29 45.25 9.66
C LEU A 259 13.41 45.78 8.74
N SER A 260 13.06 46.40 7.60
CA SER A 260 14.02 47.13 6.77
C SER A 260 14.53 48.43 7.44
N GLN A 261 13.90 48.88 8.54
CA GLN A 261 14.38 50.01 9.35
C GLN A 261 15.06 49.60 10.67
N VAL A 262 15.62 48.38 10.78
CA VAL A 262 16.68 48.16 11.77
C VAL A 262 17.94 48.82 11.23
N ASP A 263 18.01 50.14 11.42
CA ASP A 263 19.19 50.96 11.21
C ASP A 263 20.38 50.24 11.84
N ALA A 264 21.34 49.86 11.00
CA ALA A 264 22.64 49.35 11.41
C ALA A 264 23.42 50.50 12.07
N SER A 265 22.98 50.92 13.26
CA SER A 265 23.76 51.80 14.11
C SER A 265 24.99 51.02 14.57
N PRO A 266 26.21 51.48 14.24
CA PRO A 266 27.42 50.81 14.66
C PRO A 266 27.48 50.82 16.19
N THR A 267 27.63 49.62 16.74
CA THR A 267 27.82 49.32 18.16
C THR A 267 28.81 50.30 18.78
N LYS A 268 28.29 51.26 19.57
CA LYS A 268 29.07 52.06 20.50
C LYS A 268 28.82 51.47 21.89
N GLU A 269 29.92 51.18 22.57
CA GLU A 269 30.01 50.43 23.82
C GLU A 269 28.98 50.86 24.88
N PRO A 270 28.38 49.90 25.62
CA PRO A 270 27.42 50.20 26.66
C PRO A 270 28.11 50.80 27.91
N ASP A 271 27.61 51.97 28.30
CA ASP A 271 27.89 52.63 29.58
C ASP A 271 27.19 51.86 30.73
N PRO A 272 27.90 51.47 31.81
CA PRO A 272 27.37 50.53 32.78
C PRO A 272 26.70 51.25 33.95
N GLU A 273 25.57 51.95 33.76
CA GLU A 273 24.77 52.42 34.91
C GLU A 273 23.37 52.93 34.51
N ALA A 274 22.45 52.01 34.22
CA ALA A 274 21.01 52.28 34.36
C ALA A 274 20.24 50.96 34.61
N PRO A 275 19.38 50.88 35.64
CA PRO A 275 18.51 49.73 35.84
C PRO A 275 17.37 49.80 34.83
N SER A 276 17.54 49.08 33.72
CA SER A 276 16.48 48.83 32.76
C SER A 276 15.41 47.95 33.40
N LEU A 277 14.23 48.51 33.66
CA LEU A 277 12.97 47.78 33.80
C LEU A 277 12.65 47.12 32.46
N MET A 278 13.38 46.06 32.12
CA MET A 278 12.87 45.08 31.17
C MET A 278 11.83 44.27 31.94
N GLU A 279 10.55 44.51 31.67
CA GLU A 279 9.59 43.43 31.76
C GLU A 279 10.10 42.34 30.83
N GLU A 280 10.87 41.41 31.39
CA GLU A 280 11.15 40.14 30.75
C GLU A 280 9.79 39.52 30.48
N VAL A 281 9.35 39.56 29.23
CA VAL A 281 8.32 38.67 28.72
C VAL A 281 8.86 37.26 28.98
N HIS A 282 8.52 36.72 30.14
CA HIS A 282 8.71 35.32 30.48
C HIS A 282 7.79 34.54 29.55
N LEU A 283 8.25 34.31 28.32
CA LEU A 283 7.79 33.21 27.50
C LEU A 283 8.05 31.97 28.33
N ASN A 284 7.03 31.48 29.02
CA ASN A 284 7.07 30.22 29.74
C ASN A 284 7.64 29.20 28.73
N PRO A 285 8.87 28.69 28.92
CA PRO A 285 9.47 27.79 27.97
C PRO A 285 8.54 26.58 27.90
N ARG A 286 7.85 26.42 26.76
CA ARG A 286 7.09 25.19 26.50
C ARG A 286 8.07 24.05 26.73
N SER A 287 7.78 23.18 27.68
CA SER A 287 8.61 22.01 27.99
C SER A 287 8.89 21.28 26.67
N ARG A 288 10.14 21.29 26.21
CA ARG A 288 10.57 20.54 25.03
C ARG A 288 11.16 19.22 25.53
N LEU A 289 10.91 18.14 24.80
CA LEU A 289 11.66 16.90 24.99
C LEU A 289 13.15 17.25 24.84
N SER A 290 14.02 16.57 25.61
CA SER A 290 15.46 16.67 25.33
C SER A 290 15.70 16.23 23.88
N ALA A 291 16.71 16.80 23.21
CA ALA A 291 16.99 16.46 21.81
C ALA A 291 17.20 14.94 21.62
N ALA A 292 17.84 14.28 22.58
CA ALA A 292 18.02 12.82 22.58
C ALA A 292 16.67 12.08 22.67
N THR A 293 15.82 12.44 23.63
CA THR A 293 14.50 11.81 23.81
C THR A 293 13.57 12.05 22.63
N PHE A 294 13.64 13.24 22.00
CA PHE A 294 12.88 13.55 20.80
C PHE A 294 13.31 12.66 19.63
N GLU A 295 14.61 12.52 19.41
CA GLU A 295 15.12 11.62 18.36
C GLU A 295 14.75 10.16 18.63
N ASP A 296 14.76 9.71 19.89
CA ASP A 296 14.33 8.35 20.25
C ASP A 296 12.83 8.11 19.95
N VAL A 297 11.97 9.08 20.28
CA VAL A 297 10.53 9.04 19.94
C VAL A 297 10.35 9.01 18.43
N MET A 298 11.03 9.89 17.70
CA MET A 298 10.93 9.97 16.24
C MET A 298 11.48 8.72 15.54
N PHE A 299 12.56 8.14 16.05
CA PHE A 299 13.12 6.88 15.56
C PHE A 299 12.13 5.74 15.75
N SER A 300 11.55 5.61 16.95
CA SER A 300 10.55 4.59 17.26
C SER A 300 9.28 4.74 16.41
N LEU A 301 8.77 5.97 16.23
CA LEU A 301 7.66 6.29 15.33
C LEU A 301 7.92 5.84 13.89
N ARG A 302 9.09 6.21 13.34
CA ARG A 302 9.48 5.83 11.97
C ARG A 302 9.58 4.32 11.83
N HIS A 303 10.11 3.63 12.83
CA HIS A 303 10.24 2.17 12.81
C HIS A 303 8.86 1.50 12.82
N TRP A 304 7.94 2.00 13.63
CA TRP A 304 6.54 1.55 13.66
C TRP A 304 5.82 1.80 12.34
N ALA A 305 5.92 3.01 11.78
CA ALA A 305 5.35 3.36 10.48
C ALA A 305 5.83 2.40 9.38
N ASN A 306 7.15 2.18 9.30
CA ASN A 306 7.74 1.24 8.36
C ASN A 306 7.24 -0.20 8.56
N ALA A 307 7.03 -0.63 9.81
CA ALA A 307 6.52 -1.98 10.10
C ALA A 307 5.06 -2.14 9.67
N VAL A 308 4.22 -1.13 9.90
CA VAL A 308 2.81 -1.12 9.46
C VAL A 308 2.72 -1.14 7.94
N GLU A 309 3.52 -0.32 7.26
CA GLU A 309 3.58 -0.28 5.80
C GLU A 309 4.08 -1.61 5.21
N ARG A 310 5.06 -2.25 5.86
CA ARG A 310 5.66 -3.50 5.39
C ARG A 310 4.78 -4.73 5.63
N TYR A 311 3.97 -4.74 6.69
CA TYR A 311 3.16 -5.89 7.10
C TYR A 311 1.68 -5.54 7.29
N PRO A 312 0.99 -4.98 6.28
CA PRO A 312 -0.37 -4.46 6.46
C PRO A 312 -1.38 -5.53 6.89
N ALA A 313 -1.18 -6.80 6.49
CA ALA A 313 -2.04 -7.90 6.93
C ALA A 313 -1.97 -8.17 8.44
N ALA A 314 -0.80 -7.97 9.06
CA ALA A 314 -0.62 -8.17 10.50
C ALA A 314 -1.30 -7.07 11.34
N PHE A 315 -1.38 -5.86 10.79
CA PHE A 315 -1.99 -4.70 11.45
C PHE A 315 -3.43 -4.41 11.00
N GLY A 316 -3.87 -4.96 9.86
CA GLY A 316 -5.19 -4.69 9.27
C GLY A 316 -6.38 -5.21 10.08
N VAL A 317 -6.14 -6.11 11.04
CA VAL A 317 -7.15 -6.58 12.00
C VAL A 317 -7.23 -5.72 13.26
N LEU A 318 -6.28 -4.79 13.44
CA LEU A 318 -6.21 -3.92 14.61
C LEU A 318 -6.96 -2.61 14.31
N VAL A 319 -7.98 -2.33 15.11
CA VAL A 319 -8.61 -1.00 15.12
C VAL A 319 -7.63 0.03 15.69
N GLU A 320 -7.83 1.32 15.38
CA GLU A 320 -6.97 2.43 15.80
C GLU A 320 -6.57 2.36 17.28
N GLU A 321 -7.53 2.09 18.15
CA GLU A 321 -7.28 1.90 19.59
C GLU A 321 -6.22 0.82 19.86
N ARG A 322 -6.28 -0.32 19.18
CA ARG A 322 -5.31 -1.41 19.38
C ARG A 322 -3.92 -1.05 18.87
N ILE A 323 -3.83 -0.22 17.83
CA ILE A 323 -2.56 0.31 17.35
C ILE A 323 -1.97 1.27 18.40
N SER A 324 -2.79 2.16 18.96
CA SER A 324 -2.39 3.06 20.04
C SER A 324 -1.97 2.32 21.32
N ASP A 325 -2.66 1.23 21.69
CA ASP A 325 -2.27 0.35 22.82
C ASP A 325 -0.87 -0.22 22.62
N LEU A 326 -0.59 -0.77 21.44
CA LEU A 326 0.70 -1.39 21.15
C LEU A 326 1.82 -0.36 21.08
N LEU A 327 1.56 0.81 20.51
CA LEU A 327 2.51 1.91 20.45
C LEU A 327 2.85 2.42 21.85
N ALA A 328 1.83 2.67 22.68
CA ALA A 328 2.01 3.09 24.07
C ALA A 328 2.75 2.03 24.90
N ALA A 329 2.43 0.74 24.73
CA ALA A 329 3.13 -0.35 25.41
C ALA A 329 4.60 -0.43 24.99
N THR A 330 4.87 -0.23 23.69
CA THR A 330 6.25 -0.23 23.16
C THR A 330 7.04 0.96 23.70
N TRP A 331 6.45 2.15 23.74
CA TRP A 331 7.11 3.32 24.31
C TRP A 331 7.26 3.25 25.81
N ASN A 332 6.32 2.67 26.55
CA ASN A 332 6.48 2.51 27.99
C ASN A 332 7.66 1.58 28.35
N ALA A 333 8.02 0.66 27.45
CA ALA A 333 9.19 -0.19 27.60
C ALA A 333 10.51 0.55 27.36
N THR A 334 10.53 1.62 26.57
CA THR A 334 11.75 2.34 26.16
C THR A 334 11.87 3.75 26.74
N LEU A 335 10.76 4.35 27.14
CA LEU A 335 10.60 5.72 27.64
C LEU A 335 9.76 5.68 28.93
N PRO A 336 10.38 5.85 30.11
CA PRO A 336 9.67 5.82 31.38
C PRO A 336 8.53 6.83 31.41
N GLY A 337 7.29 6.36 31.62
CA GLY A 337 6.12 7.24 31.75
C GLY A 337 5.40 7.56 30.44
N ALA A 338 5.59 6.75 29.39
CA ALA A 338 4.65 6.72 28.27
C ALA A 338 3.35 6.00 28.68
N GLY A 339 2.20 6.59 28.35
CA GLY A 339 0.89 6.07 28.70
C GLY A 339 -0.18 6.48 27.70
N ARG A 340 -1.19 5.64 27.55
CA ARG A 340 -2.37 5.90 26.72
C ARG A 340 -3.46 6.58 27.55
N GLU A 341 -4.21 7.50 26.93
CA GLU A 341 -5.43 8.08 27.52
C GLU A 341 -5.21 8.75 28.87
N VAL A 342 -4.12 9.50 29.01
CA VAL A 342 -3.82 10.21 30.26
C VAL A 342 -4.73 11.43 30.38
N TYR A 343 -5.54 11.44 31.44
CA TYR A 343 -6.38 12.55 31.83
C TYR A 343 -5.56 13.59 32.57
N SER A 344 -5.55 14.81 32.06
CA SER A 344 -4.88 15.94 32.70
C SER A 344 -5.83 17.13 32.84
N ARG A 345 -5.44 18.14 33.62
CA ARG A 345 -6.20 19.42 33.69
C ARG A 345 -6.40 20.12 32.33
N GLY A 346 -5.65 19.71 31.29
CA GLY A 346 -5.73 20.29 29.95
C GLY A 346 -6.55 19.45 28.95
N GLY A 347 -7.21 18.39 29.40
CA GLY A 347 -7.95 17.46 28.53
C GLY A 347 -7.39 16.03 28.56
N LYS A 348 -8.02 15.18 27.75
CA LYS A 348 -7.62 13.80 27.47
C LYS A 348 -6.61 13.80 26.32
N SER A 349 -5.53 13.04 26.47
CA SER A 349 -4.51 12.85 25.43
C SER A 349 -4.56 11.42 24.91
N ASP A 350 -4.41 11.19 23.61
CA ASP A 350 -4.44 9.83 23.07
C ASP A 350 -3.19 9.05 23.51
N ILE A 351 -2.02 9.67 23.32
CA ILE A 351 -0.74 9.16 23.85
C ILE A 351 0.02 10.28 24.57
N PHE A 352 0.45 9.97 25.79
CA PHE A 352 1.19 10.84 26.69
C PHE A 352 2.58 10.28 26.91
N ILE A 353 3.61 11.14 26.85
CA ILE A 353 4.99 10.78 27.19
C ILE A 353 5.48 11.73 28.27
N GLN A 354 5.78 11.19 29.44
CA GLN A 354 6.47 11.91 30.50
C GLN A 354 7.98 11.88 30.23
N ALA A 355 8.65 13.02 30.33
CA ALA A 355 10.11 13.09 30.34
C ALA A 355 10.57 13.75 31.63
N ASP A 356 11.68 13.26 32.20
CA ASP A 356 12.31 13.92 33.34
C ASP A 356 12.74 15.33 32.94
N VAL A 357 12.32 16.30 33.74
CA VAL A 357 12.51 17.72 33.47
C VAL A 357 14.01 18.04 33.58
N LEU A 358 14.56 18.76 32.60
CA LEU A 358 15.97 19.17 32.58
C LEU A 358 16.34 20.22 33.63
N ASP A 359 15.37 20.71 34.43
CA ASP A 359 15.59 21.76 35.44
C ASP A 359 15.46 21.20 36.88
N PRO A 360 16.50 21.32 37.72
CA PRO A 360 16.44 20.90 39.11
C PRO A 360 15.45 21.75 39.91
N GLY A 361 14.40 21.11 40.43
CA GLY A 361 13.43 21.73 41.36
C GLY A 361 12.00 21.87 40.83
N ARG A 362 11.72 21.50 39.57
CA ARG A 362 10.35 21.39 39.05
C ARG A 362 9.94 19.92 38.97
N GLY A 363 8.84 19.56 39.62
CA GLY A 363 8.25 18.21 39.54
C GLY A 363 7.88 17.83 38.10
N PRO A 364 7.50 16.56 37.83
CA PRO A 364 7.26 16.07 36.48
C PRO A 364 6.22 16.92 35.75
N ALA A 365 6.60 17.47 34.60
CA ALA A 365 5.76 18.36 33.79
C ALA A 365 5.45 17.74 32.43
N LYS A 366 4.33 18.16 31.82
CA LYS A 366 3.85 17.69 30.50
C LYS A 366 4.87 18.07 29.41
N VAL A 367 5.26 17.13 28.56
CA VAL A 367 6.28 17.42 27.51
C VAL A 367 5.83 17.04 26.10
N PHE A 368 4.91 16.07 25.92
CA PHE A 368 4.42 15.73 24.58
C PHE A 368 2.99 15.16 24.60
N ILE A 369 2.16 15.60 23.65
CA ILE A 369 0.80 15.12 23.40
C ILE A 369 0.74 14.77 21.91
N CYS A 370 0.51 13.49 21.59
CA CYS A 370 0.02 13.12 20.27
C CYS A 370 -1.51 13.16 20.33
N GLU A 371 -2.12 14.05 19.55
CA GLU A 371 -3.56 14.10 19.30
C GLU A 371 -3.79 13.60 17.87
N ALA A 372 -4.61 12.57 17.70
CA ALA A 372 -5.12 12.22 16.38
C ALA A 372 -6.19 13.26 16.00
N LYS A 373 -5.98 13.99 14.90
CA LYS A 373 -6.99 14.91 14.35
C LYS A 373 -7.68 14.31 13.15
#